data_AF-A0A535ETF2-F1
#
_entry.id   AF-A0A535ETF2-F1
#
_cell.length_a   1.000
_cell.length_b   1.000
_cell.length_c   1.000
_cell.angle_alpha   90.00
_cell.angle_beta   90.00
_cell.angle_gamma   90.00
#
_symmetry.space_group_name_H-M   'P 1'
#
loop_
_entity.id
_entity.type
_entity.pdbx_description
1 polymer ?
#
loop_
_entity_poly.entity_id
_entity_poly.type
_entity_poly.pdbx_seq_one_letter_code
_entity_poly.pdbx_strand_id
1 'polypeptide(L)'
;MAGLAAAARAAELGASVVVLEKAGRLGGSAGLSAGILWTAPDVATLRRLDPGGDAELGAALVAGFAPAVEWIRATGAFVSERWEGQMGFGSAVRVDIAALLAAWRERIERAGGRVLLGSPARRLLAGGGVEVAGAAAGELRAGAVLLATGGFQGDPALRDELIGAPAGSLLVRSAPGSTGDGLRMGREAGAATSAGRGFYGHLVPSPLARWGEADFLPLTQYHSS
;
A
#
# COMPACT_ATOMS: atom_id res chain seq x y z
N MET A 1 3.08 -3.93 1.92
CA MET A 1 3.39 -4.52 0.59
C MET A 1 4.43 -3.70 -0.16
N ALA A 2 4.09 -2.52 -0.71
CA ALA A 2 5.01 -1.74 -1.57
C ALA A 2 6.41 -1.51 -0.95
N GLY A 3 6.47 -1.09 0.32
CA GLY A 3 7.76 -0.84 1.00
C GLY A 3 8.63 -2.09 1.13
N LEU A 4 8.04 -3.25 1.45
CA LEU A 4 8.79 -4.51 1.55
C LEU A 4 9.18 -5.06 0.18
N ALA A 5 8.33 -4.91 -0.85
CA ALA A 5 8.67 -5.28 -2.21
C ALA A 5 9.88 -4.47 -2.72
N ALA A 6 9.84 -3.14 -2.57
CA ALA A 6 10.93 -2.27 -2.96
C ALA A 6 12.21 -2.56 -2.17
N ALA A 7 12.11 -2.76 -0.85
CA ALA A 7 13.25 -3.09 -0.02
C ALA A 7 13.87 -4.45 -0.36
N ALA A 8 13.05 -5.48 -0.58
CA ALA A 8 13.53 -6.78 -1.01
C ALA A 8 14.23 -6.70 -2.36
N ARG A 9 13.68 -5.94 -3.31
CA ARG A 9 14.31 -5.72 -4.61
C ARG A 9 15.62 -4.94 -4.50
N ALA A 10 15.66 -3.89 -3.69
CA ALA A 10 16.89 -3.13 -3.45
C ALA A 10 17.97 -4.00 -2.79
N ALA A 11 17.60 -4.87 -1.85
CA ALA A 11 18.49 -5.84 -1.24
C ALA A 11 19.02 -6.88 -2.25
N GLU A 12 18.19 -7.39 -3.16
CA GLU A 12 18.62 -8.27 -4.26
C GLU A 12 19.65 -7.60 -5.18
N LEU A 13 19.57 -6.27 -5.32
CA LEU A 13 20.50 -5.47 -6.11
C LEU A 13 21.73 -5.02 -5.31
N GLY A 14 21.91 -5.51 -4.07
CA GLY A 14 23.07 -5.25 -3.24
C GLY A 14 23.04 -3.93 -2.46
N ALA A 15 21.90 -3.23 -2.41
CA ALA A 15 21.77 -2.03 -1.59
C ALA A 15 21.65 -2.36 -0.10
N SER A 16 22.21 -1.51 0.76
CA SER A 16 21.90 -1.52 2.20
C SER A 16 20.56 -0.84 2.44
N VAL A 17 19.63 -1.53 3.11
CA VAL A 17 18.25 -1.08 3.27
C VAL A 17 17.80 -1.12 4.72
N VAL A 18 17.10 -0.07 5.15
CA VAL A 18 16.32 -0.05 6.39
C VAL A 18 14.86 0.21 6.03
N VAL A 19 13.97 -0.67 6.51
CA VAL A 19 12.51 -0.50 6.42
C VAL A 19 11.99 -0.06 7.77
N LEU A 20 11.23 1.02 7.79
CA LEU A 20 10.56 1.55 8.98
C LEU A 20 9.06 1.28 8.89
N GLU A 21 8.50 0.63 9.90
CA GLU A 21 7.07 0.40 10.06
C GLU A 21 6.63 0.97 11.41
N LYS A 22 5.61 1.82 11.40
CA LYS A 22 5.14 2.47 12.63
C LYS A 22 4.31 1.54 13.50
N ALA A 23 3.62 0.57 12.90
CA ALA A 23 2.82 -0.41 13.61
C ALA A 23 3.71 -1.46 14.29
N GLY A 24 3.13 -2.18 15.25
CA GLY A 24 3.78 -3.36 15.87
C GLY A 24 3.77 -4.61 14.99
N ARG A 25 3.22 -4.54 13.77
CA ARG A 25 3.12 -5.66 12.81
C ARG A 25 3.25 -5.16 11.38
N LEU A 26 3.74 -6.03 10.50
CA LEU A 26 3.81 -5.77 9.07
C LEU A 26 2.43 -5.89 8.40
N GLY A 27 2.29 -5.21 7.26
CA GLY A 27 1.26 -5.49 6.27
C GLY A 27 0.37 -4.31 5.91
N GLY A 28 0.11 -3.41 6.85
CA GLY A 28 -0.84 -2.30 6.66
C GLY A 28 -2.16 -2.79 6.06
N SER A 29 -2.79 -1.99 5.20
CA SER A 29 -4.09 -2.36 4.59
C SER A 29 -3.99 -3.58 3.67
N ALA A 30 -2.81 -3.87 3.12
CA ALA A 30 -2.63 -5.06 2.29
C ALA A 30 -2.76 -6.35 3.12
N GLY A 31 -2.31 -6.35 4.37
CA GLY A 31 -2.51 -7.48 5.30
C GLY A 31 -3.97 -7.68 5.71
N LEU A 32 -4.86 -6.71 5.42
CA LEU A 32 -6.31 -6.79 5.65
C LEU A 32 -7.09 -7.11 4.37
N SER A 33 -6.39 -7.27 3.25
CA SER A 33 -7.01 -7.52 1.95
C SER A 33 -7.33 -9.01 1.75
N ALA A 34 -8.14 -9.31 0.73
CA ALA A 34 -8.37 -10.68 0.27
C ALA A 34 -7.19 -11.29 -0.51
N GLY A 35 -6.04 -10.60 -0.58
CA GLY A 35 -4.84 -11.08 -1.26
C GLY A 35 -4.93 -11.08 -2.79
N ILE A 36 -5.84 -10.30 -3.37
CA ILE A 36 -6.02 -10.23 -4.83
C ILE A 36 -4.99 -9.26 -5.42
N LEU A 37 -4.08 -9.78 -6.24
CA LEU A 37 -3.23 -8.99 -7.11
C LEU A 37 -3.89 -8.91 -8.49
N TRP A 38 -4.02 -7.71 -9.04
CA TRP A 38 -4.87 -7.44 -10.20
C TRP A 38 -4.15 -6.58 -11.25
N THR A 39 -4.50 -6.78 -12.52
CA THR A 39 -4.14 -5.89 -13.63
C THR A 39 -5.30 -5.73 -14.63
N ALA A 40 -5.27 -4.65 -15.42
CA ALA A 40 -6.02 -4.57 -16.66
C ALA A 40 -5.46 -5.57 -17.70
N PRO A 41 -6.28 -6.05 -18.65
CA PRO A 41 -5.83 -7.03 -19.65
C PRO A 41 -4.83 -6.42 -20.63
N ASP A 42 -4.99 -5.13 -20.94
CA ASP A 42 -4.13 -4.37 -21.84
C ASP A 42 -4.21 -2.86 -21.55
N VAL A 43 -3.23 -2.11 -22.07
CA VAL A 43 -3.11 -0.65 -21.87
C VAL A 43 -4.26 0.11 -22.53
N ALA A 44 -4.79 -0.36 -23.66
CA ALA A 44 -5.88 0.32 -24.37
C ALA A 44 -7.19 0.22 -23.57
N THR A 45 -7.45 -0.92 -22.95
CA THR A 45 -8.56 -1.14 -22.02
C THR A 45 -8.41 -0.28 -20.78
N LEU A 46 -7.22 -0.23 -20.18
CA LEU A 46 -6.98 0.64 -19.01
C LEU A 46 -7.24 2.12 -19.36
N ARG A 47 -6.71 2.62 -20.47
CA ARG A 47 -6.92 4.02 -20.92
C ARG A 47 -8.37 4.34 -21.25
N ARG A 48 -9.13 3.37 -21.76
CA ARG A 48 -10.57 3.56 -22.01
C ARG A 48 -11.35 3.71 -20.72
N LEU A 49 -11.00 2.95 -19.68
CA LEU A 49 -11.71 2.94 -18.40
C LEU A 49 -11.23 4.04 -17.43
N ASP A 50 -9.96 4.42 -17.51
CA ASP A 50 -9.40 5.57 -16.78
C ASP A 50 -8.65 6.51 -17.75
N PRO A 51 -9.38 7.33 -18.53
CA PRO A 51 -8.77 8.24 -19.52
C PRO A 51 -7.86 9.31 -18.92
N GLY A 52 -7.92 9.52 -17.61
CA GLY A 52 -7.12 10.52 -16.93
C GLY A 52 -6.07 9.96 -15.98
N GLY A 53 -5.86 8.64 -16.01
CA GLY A 53 -4.72 8.00 -15.40
C GLY A 53 -3.42 8.34 -16.15
N ASP A 54 -2.30 8.30 -15.43
CA ASP A 54 -0.99 8.52 -16.02
C ASP A 54 -0.65 7.38 -16.99
N ALA A 55 -0.30 7.75 -18.23
CA ALA A 55 -0.10 6.80 -19.31
C ALA A 55 1.13 5.90 -19.11
N GLU A 56 2.17 6.40 -18.45
CA GLU A 56 3.39 5.65 -18.16
C GLU A 56 3.16 4.71 -16.97
N LEU A 57 2.53 5.19 -15.90
CA LEU A 57 2.19 4.35 -14.75
C LEU A 57 1.21 3.24 -15.13
N GLY A 58 0.22 3.55 -15.98
CA GLY A 58 -0.72 2.56 -16.50
C GLY A 58 -0.02 1.50 -17.36
N ALA A 59 0.94 1.89 -18.19
CA ALA A 59 1.75 0.95 -18.97
C ALA A 59 2.62 0.07 -18.06
N ALA A 60 3.25 0.65 -17.04
CA ALA A 60 4.07 -0.07 -16.07
C ALA A 60 3.24 -1.08 -15.25
N LEU A 61 2.02 -0.74 -14.86
CA LEU A 61 1.09 -1.64 -14.17
C LEU A 61 0.80 -2.89 -15.01
N VAL A 62 0.40 -2.69 -16.27
CA VAL A 62 0.02 -3.78 -17.18
C VAL A 62 1.23 -4.65 -17.51
N ALA A 63 2.34 -4.04 -17.92
CA ALA A 63 3.56 -4.77 -18.29
C ALA A 63 4.21 -5.47 -17.08
N GLY A 64 4.12 -4.87 -15.89
CA GLY A 64 4.75 -5.37 -14.68
C GLY A 64 4.02 -6.54 -14.03
N PHE A 65 2.75 -6.81 -14.37
CA PHE A 65 1.96 -7.82 -13.69
C PHE A 65 2.54 -9.23 -13.78
N ALA A 66 2.79 -9.74 -15.00
CA ALA A 66 3.29 -11.11 -15.17
C ALA A 66 4.68 -11.31 -14.54
N PRO A 67 5.69 -10.43 -14.75
CA PRO A 67 6.96 -10.53 -14.06
C PRO A 67 6.83 -10.47 -12.52
N ALA A 68 5.93 -9.63 -12.01
CA ALA A 68 5.70 -9.54 -10.56
C ALA A 68 5.10 -10.83 -9.99
N VAL A 69 4.15 -11.45 -10.70
CA VAL A 69 3.56 -12.74 -10.30
C VAL A 69 4.63 -13.83 -10.23
N GLU A 70 5.51 -13.92 -11.23
CA GLU A 70 6.60 -14.91 -11.23
C GLU A 70 7.62 -14.63 -10.12
N TRP A 71 7.95 -13.36 -9.88
CA TRP A 71 8.84 -12.99 -8.77
C TRP A 71 8.24 -13.33 -7.40
N ILE A 72 6.93 -13.17 -7.23
CA ILE A 72 6.21 -13.60 -6.02
C ILE A 72 6.22 -15.12 -5.89
N ARG A 73 5.94 -15.88 -6.96
CA ARG A 73 6.02 -17.35 -6.94
C ARG A 73 7.42 -17.83 -6.51
N ALA A 74 8.47 -17.15 -6.98
CA ALA A 74 9.84 -17.46 -6.63
C ALA A 74 10.18 -17.21 -5.15
N THR A 75 9.33 -16.53 -4.36
CA THR A 75 9.50 -16.46 -2.90
C THR A 75 8.99 -17.69 -2.17
N GLY A 76 8.29 -18.60 -2.86
CA GLY A 76 7.61 -19.75 -2.25
C GLY A 76 6.26 -19.42 -1.61
N ALA A 77 5.78 -18.18 -1.70
CA ALA A 77 4.44 -17.83 -1.25
C ALA A 77 3.39 -18.46 -2.17
N PHE A 78 2.24 -18.87 -1.60
CA PHE A 78 1.15 -19.39 -2.41
C PHE A 78 0.66 -18.32 -3.40
N VAL A 79 0.53 -18.72 -4.66
CA VAL A 79 -0.10 -17.95 -5.73
C VAL A 79 -1.06 -18.86 -6.48
N SER A 80 -2.33 -18.45 -6.59
CA SER A 80 -3.33 -19.23 -7.32
C SER A 80 -3.06 -19.28 -8.83
N GLU A 81 -3.85 -20.10 -9.53
CA GLU A 81 -4.04 -19.89 -10.96
C GLU A 81 -4.61 -18.50 -11.23
N ARG A 82 -4.32 -17.99 -12.43
CA ARG A 82 -4.84 -16.71 -12.91
C ARG A 82 -6.28 -16.89 -13.35
N TRP A 83 -7.14 -15.93 -13.01
CA TRP A 83 -8.48 -15.84 -13.56
C TRP A 83 -8.69 -14.49 -14.25
N GLU A 84 -9.68 -14.46 -15.14
CA GLU A 84 -10.07 -13.31 -15.93
C GLU A 84 -11.44 -12.78 -15.50
N GLY A 85 -11.78 -11.56 -15.90
CA GLY A 85 -13.06 -10.91 -15.58
C GLY A 85 -13.14 -10.34 -14.16
N GLN A 86 -12.02 -10.26 -13.43
CA GLN A 86 -12.00 -9.60 -12.12
C GLN A 86 -12.37 -8.12 -12.27
N MET A 87 -13.38 -7.68 -11.53
CA MET A 87 -14.02 -6.35 -11.69
C MET A 87 -14.62 -6.12 -13.09
N GLY A 88 -15.03 -7.19 -13.77
CA GLY A 88 -15.72 -7.15 -15.07
C GLY A 88 -14.82 -7.13 -16.29
N PHE A 89 -13.50 -6.95 -16.15
CA PHE A 89 -12.59 -6.88 -17.31
C PHE A 89 -11.14 -7.31 -17.04
N GLY A 90 -10.69 -7.26 -15.79
CA GLY A 90 -9.27 -7.45 -15.48
C GLY A 90 -8.88 -8.88 -15.16
N SER A 91 -7.58 -9.06 -15.00
CA SER A 91 -6.96 -10.34 -14.68
C SER A 91 -6.42 -10.31 -13.27
N ALA A 92 -6.46 -11.44 -12.57
CA ALA A 92 -6.00 -11.49 -11.20
C ALA A 92 -5.41 -12.85 -10.80
N VAL A 93 -4.61 -12.80 -9.75
CA VAL A 93 -4.16 -13.96 -8.97
C VAL A 93 -4.43 -13.68 -7.49
N ARG A 94 -4.52 -14.74 -6.69
CA ARG A 94 -4.61 -14.65 -5.25
C ARG A 94 -3.26 -15.03 -4.65
N VAL A 95 -2.79 -14.21 -3.72
CA VAL A 95 -1.49 -14.34 -3.08
C VAL A 95 -1.70 -14.48 -1.58
N ASP A 96 -0.96 -15.39 -0.95
CA ASP A 96 -0.80 -15.38 0.49
C ASP A 96 0.07 -14.19 0.91
N ILE A 97 -0.59 -13.10 1.30
CA ILE A 97 0.07 -11.85 1.70
C ILE A 97 0.93 -12.05 2.94
N ALA A 98 0.51 -12.87 3.91
CA ALA A 98 1.26 -13.06 5.13
C ALA A 98 2.58 -13.80 4.84
N ALA A 99 2.51 -14.89 4.07
CA ALA A 99 3.69 -15.63 3.64
C ALA A 99 4.63 -14.77 2.79
N LEU A 100 4.09 -13.96 1.88
CA LEU A 100 4.89 -13.08 1.02
C LEU A 100 5.63 -12.00 1.82
N LEU A 101 4.95 -11.33 2.77
CA LEU A 101 5.58 -10.32 3.63
C LEU A 101 6.69 -10.94 4.49
N ALA A 102 6.48 -12.15 5.00
CA ALA A 102 7.49 -12.90 5.75
C ALA A 102 8.71 -13.22 4.86
N ALA A 103 8.49 -13.75 3.65
CA ALA A 103 9.57 -14.09 2.72
C ALA A 103 10.41 -12.88 2.30
N TRP A 104 9.77 -11.72 2.06
CA TRP A 104 10.50 -10.49 1.76
C TRP A 104 11.26 -9.94 2.96
N ARG A 105 10.68 -9.98 4.16
CA ARG A 105 11.40 -9.61 5.38
C ARG A 105 12.67 -10.45 5.54
N GLU A 106 12.53 -11.76 5.44
CA GLU A 106 13.65 -12.70 5.55
C GLU A 106 14.73 -12.42 4.50
N ARG A 107 14.32 -12.09 3.26
CA ARG A 107 15.24 -11.71 2.19
C ARG A 107 16.02 -10.43 2.51
N ILE A 108 15.36 -9.41 3.03
CA ILE A 108 16.00 -8.15 3.43
C ILE A 108 17.01 -8.41 4.56
N GLU A 109 16.61 -9.15 5.58
CA GLU A 109 17.45 -9.46 6.75
C GLU A 109 18.65 -10.34 6.38
N ARG A 110 18.47 -11.33 5.50
CA ARG A 110 19.57 -12.16 4.96
C ARG A 110 20.60 -11.36 4.17
N ALA A 111 20.19 -10.28 3.52
CA ALA A 111 21.10 -9.37 2.81
C ALA A 111 21.75 -8.33 3.74
N GLY A 112 21.55 -8.42 5.06
CA GLY A 112 22.08 -7.48 6.05
C GLY A 112 21.24 -6.20 6.22
N GLY A 113 20.07 -6.13 5.58
CA GLY A 113 19.10 -5.06 5.79
C GLY A 113 18.36 -5.20 7.12
N ARG A 114 17.61 -4.15 7.51
CA ARG A 114 16.87 -4.12 8.78
C ARG A 114 15.40 -3.80 8.55
N VAL A 115 14.51 -4.48 9.25
CA VAL A 115 13.07 -4.16 9.29
C VAL A 115 12.69 -3.79 10.73
N LEU A 116 12.36 -2.52 10.96
CA LEU A 116 12.13 -1.95 12.29
C LEU A 116 10.65 -1.63 12.48
N LEU A 117 10.01 -2.37 13.39
CA LEU A 117 8.62 -2.16 13.79
C LEU A 117 8.53 -1.09 14.89
N GLY A 118 7.34 -0.53 15.13
CA GLY A 118 7.14 0.51 16.15
C GLY A 118 8.01 1.75 15.95
N SER A 119 8.41 2.02 14.71
CA SER A 119 9.43 3.00 14.34
C SER A 119 8.90 4.03 13.34
N PRO A 120 7.94 4.89 13.73
CA PRO A 120 7.38 5.91 12.84
C PRO A 120 8.45 6.92 12.35
N ALA A 121 8.58 7.05 11.03
CA ALA A 121 9.24 8.20 10.41
C ALA A 121 8.38 9.46 10.61
N ARG A 122 9.01 10.58 10.97
CA ARG A 122 8.35 11.85 11.31
C ARG A 122 8.59 12.94 10.30
N ARG A 123 9.81 13.01 9.77
CA ARG A 123 10.26 14.11 8.92
C ARG A 123 11.38 13.65 8.00
N LEU A 124 11.40 14.19 6.79
CA LEU A 124 12.53 14.05 5.87
C LEU A 124 13.64 15.03 6.27
N LEU A 125 14.88 14.55 6.33
CA LEU A 125 16.02 15.37 6.74
C LEU A 125 16.62 16.10 5.53
N ALA A 126 17.03 17.35 5.74
CA ALA A 126 17.86 18.06 4.77
C ALA A 126 19.19 17.29 4.56
N GLY A 127 19.59 17.11 3.30
CA GLY A 127 20.76 16.31 2.93
C GLY A 127 20.53 14.79 2.93
N GLY A 128 19.29 14.33 3.11
CA GLY A 128 18.91 12.92 3.01
C GLY A 128 18.74 12.23 4.36
N GLY A 129 17.84 11.23 4.37
CA GLY A 129 17.46 10.50 5.56
C GLY A 129 16.12 10.92 6.17
N VAL A 130 15.82 10.36 7.33
CA VAL A 130 14.57 10.56 8.07
C VAL A 130 14.80 10.69 9.56
N GLU A 131 14.01 11.52 10.21
CA GLU A 131 13.84 11.49 11.66
C GLU A 131 12.85 10.40 12.04
N VAL A 132 13.22 9.56 12.99
CA VAL A 132 12.46 8.40 13.46
C VAL A 132 12.13 8.57 14.93
N ALA A 133 10.92 8.16 15.32
CA ALA A 133 10.51 8.07 16.72
C ALA A 133 10.21 6.61 17.10
N GLY A 134 9.88 6.36 18.37
CA GLY A 134 9.51 5.04 18.87
C GLY A 134 10.73 4.14 19.13
N ALA A 135 10.63 2.87 18.74
CA ALA A 135 11.61 1.84 19.10
C ALA A 135 13.02 2.10 18.51
N ALA A 136 13.10 2.79 17.38
CA ALA A 136 14.36 3.17 16.72
C ALA A 136 14.55 4.70 16.67
N ALA A 137 14.20 5.39 17.76
CA ALA A 137 14.25 6.85 17.83
C ALA A 137 15.65 7.41 17.48
N GLY A 138 15.66 8.47 16.67
CA GLY A 138 16.88 9.14 16.22
C GLY A 138 16.83 9.52 14.75
N GLU A 139 17.96 9.98 14.21
CA GLU A 139 18.12 10.26 12.79
C GLU A 139 18.70 9.05 12.05
N LEU A 140 18.11 8.70 10.91
CA LEU A 140 18.66 7.71 9.98
C LEU A 140 19.03 8.40 8.67
N ARG A 141 20.33 8.42 8.37
CA ARG A 141 20.85 8.96 7.10
C ARG A 141 20.80 7.88 6.02
N ALA A 142 20.39 8.29 4.83
CA ALA A 142 20.30 7.42 3.66
C ALA A 142 20.51 8.25 2.38
N GLY A 143 21.11 7.64 1.36
CA GLY A 143 21.26 8.26 0.04
C GLY A 143 19.94 8.42 -0.72
N ALA A 144 18.92 7.63 -0.37
CA ALA A 144 17.58 7.73 -0.91
C ALA A 144 16.54 7.36 0.17
N VAL A 145 15.36 7.97 0.08
CA VAL A 145 14.22 7.66 0.95
C VAL A 145 13.02 7.34 0.06
N LEU A 146 12.42 6.16 0.26
CA LEU A 146 11.19 5.76 -0.41
C LEU A 146 10.00 5.85 0.55
N LEU A 147 9.02 6.68 0.20
CA LEU A 147 7.75 6.75 0.92
C LEU A 147 6.78 5.70 0.38
N ALA A 148 6.52 4.65 1.17
CA ALA A 148 5.60 3.57 0.84
C ALA A 148 4.55 3.37 1.96
N THR A 149 3.99 4.49 2.43
CA THR A 149 3.26 4.60 3.72
C THR A 149 1.76 4.30 3.65
N GLY A 150 1.25 3.88 2.50
CA GLY A 150 -0.20 3.76 2.27
C GLY A 150 -0.89 5.12 2.22
N GLY A 151 -2.21 5.14 2.45
CA GLY A 151 -3.06 6.33 2.33
C GLY A 151 -3.31 7.07 3.64
N PHE A 152 -4.40 7.85 3.64
CA PHE A 152 -4.84 8.72 4.75
C PHE A 152 -6.20 8.31 5.35
N GLN A 153 -6.73 7.13 4.99
CA GLN A 153 -8.08 6.71 5.36
C GLN A 153 -8.32 6.64 6.87
N GLY A 154 -7.30 6.49 7.71
CA GLY A 154 -7.39 6.51 9.17
C GLY A 154 -7.51 7.91 9.77
N ASP A 155 -7.27 8.97 9.00
CA ASP A 155 -7.25 10.35 9.50
C ASP A 155 -8.54 11.11 9.10
N PRO A 156 -9.45 11.42 10.05
CA PRO A 156 -10.70 12.10 9.75
C PRO A 156 -10.51 13.49 9.15
N ALA A 157 -9.50 14.25 9.59
CA ALA A 157 -9.25 15.59 9.09
C ALA A 157 -8.78 15.56 7.64
N LEU A 158 -7.88 14.64 7.28
CA LEU A 158 -7.47 14.46 5.89
C LEU A 158 -8.61 13.92 5.01
N ARG A 159 -9.54 13.13 5.55
CA ARG A 159 -10.75 12.73 4.81
C ARG A 159 -11.63 13.94 4.51
N ASP A 160 -11.92 14.79 5.49
CA ASP A 160 -12.70 16.01 5.28
C ASP A 160 -12.01 16.96 4.29
N GLU A 161 -10.69 17.12 4.38
CA GLU A 161 -9.89 17.96 3.47
C GLU A 161 -9.89 17.43 2.02
N LEU A 162 -9.60 16.14 1.84
CA LEU A 162 -9.25 15.58 0.51
C LEU A 162 -10.41 14.89 -0.20
N ILE A 163 -11.43 14.46 0.53
CA ILE A 163 -12.65 13.87 -0.03
C ILE A 163 -13.80 14.87 0.01
N GLY A 164 -13.84 15.71 1.04
CA GLY A 164 -14.89 16.71 1.28
C GLY A 164 -15.69 16.38 2.54
N ALA A 165 -15.97 17.39 3.35
CA ALA A 165 -16.77 17.23 4.56
C ALA A 165 -18.21 16.77 4.22
N PRO A 166 -18.81 15.86 5.01
CA PRO A 166 -18.32 15.30 6.27
C PRO A 166 -17.66 13.91 6.11
N ALA A 167 -16.77 13.69 5.13
CA ALA A 167 -16.12 12.39 4.92
C ALA A 167 -15.32 11.87 6.15
N GLY A 168 -14.97 12.74 7.09
CA GLY A 168 -14.42 12.40 8.39
C GLY A 168 -15.32 11.47 9.21
N SER A 169 -16.63 11.47 8.99
CA SER A 169 -17.58 10.59 9.70
C SER A 169 -17.79 9.23 9.03
N LEU A 170 -17.16 8.95 7.89
CA LEU A 170 -17.30 7.67 7.19
C LEU A 170 -16.64 6.52 7.97
N LEU A 171 -17.26 5.35 7.91
CA LEU A 171 -16.67 4.11 8.44
C LEU A 171 -15.43 3.73 7.60
N VAL A 172 -14.32 3.45 8.29
CA VAL A 172 -13.02 3.21 7.65
C VAL A 172 -12.77 1.71 7.52
N ARG A 173 -12.56 1.26 6.28
CA ARG A 173 -12.21 -0.13 5.94
C ARG A 173 -10.75 -0.25 5.48
N SER A 174 -9.83 0.17 6.34
CA SER A 174 -8.39 0.25 6.06
C SER A 174 -7.60 0.02 7.34
N ALA A 175 -6.28 -0.16 7.23
CA ALA A 175 -5.43 -0.18 8.41
C ALA A 175 -5.58 1.16 9.17
N PRO A 176 -5.87 1.14 10.49
CA PRO A 176 -6.04 2.36 11.28
C PRO A 176 -4.82 3.28 11.24
N GLY A 177 -3.62 2.69 11.05
CA GLY A 177 -2.37 3.42 10.87
C GLY A 177 -2.23 4.13 9.52
N SER A 178 -3.13 4.01 8.55
CA SER A 178 -3.04 4.77 7.30
C SER A 178 -3.50 6.22 7.50
N THR A 179 -2.67 7.03 8.16
CA THR A 179 -3.00 8.41 8.61
C THR A 179 -2.37 9.49 7.75
N GLY A 180 -1.82 9.16 6.58
CA GLY A 180 -1.27 10.16 5.66
C GLY A 180 0.10 10.74 6.07
N ASP A 181 0.87 10.04 6.91
CA ASP A 181 2.17 10.54 7.39
C ASP A 181 3.15 10.81 6.23
N GLY A 182 3.22 9.90 5.25
CA GLY A 182 4.04 10.11 4.05
C GLY A 182 3.54 11.25 3.17
N LEU A 183 2.22 11.48 3.11
CA LEU A 183 1.65 12.63 2.39
C LEU A 183 2.11 13.94 3.03
N ARG A 184 2.06 14.05 4.37
CA ARG A 184 2.54 15.23 5.10
C ARG A 184 4.03 15.45 4.88
N MET A 185 4.84 14.41 5.09
CA MET A 185 6.29 14.49 4.85
C MET A 185 6.63 14.90 3.42
N GLY A 186 5.89 14.40 2.43
CA GLY A 186 6.05 14.80 1.03
C GLY A 186 5.71 16.27 0.81
N ARG A 187 4.55 16.74 1.30
CA ARG A 187 4.12 18.14 1.21
C ARG A 187 5.10 19.10 1.89
N GLU A 188 5.58 18.74 3.09
CA GLU A 188 6.59 19.51 3.83
C GLU A 188 7.92 19.61 3.06
N ALA A 189 8.28 18.60 2.29
CA ALA A 189 9.43 18.61 1.40
C ALA A 189 9.18 19.28 0.04
N GLY A 190 7.99 19.88 -0.17
CA GLY A 190 7.63 20.59 -1.40
C GLY A 190 7.13 19.71 -2.53
N ALA A 191 6.79 18.45 -2.27
CA ALA A 191 6.22 17.57 -3.29
C ALA A 191 4.79 18.01 -3.67
N ALA A 192 4.51 17.95 -4.97
CA ALA A 192 3.15 18.12 -5.48
C ALA A 192 2.28 16.90 -5.17
N THR A 193 0.96 17.12 -5.05
CA THR A 193 -0.04 16.05 -4.98
C THR A 193 -0.78 15.94 -6.32
N SER A 194 -1.27 14.74 -6.65
CA SER A 194 -2.20 14.60 -7.77
C SER A 194 -3.53 15.29 -7.44
N ALA A 195 -4.29 15.69 -8.47
CA ALA A 195 -5.50 16.51 -8.32
C ALA A 195 -6.66 15.84 -7.55
N GLY A 196 -6.57 14.54 -7.24
CA GLY A 196 -7.67 13.74 -6.67
C GLY A 196 -8.83 13.61 -7.67
N ARG A 197 -9.32 12.38 -7.92
CA ARG A 197 -10.37 12.14 -8.93
C ARG A 197 -11.69 11.62 -8.34
N GLY A 198 -11.76 11.55 -7.02
CA GLY A 198 -12.85 10.93 -6.26
C GLY A 198 -12.30 10.00 -5.18
N PHE A 199 -13.20 9.29 -4.49
CA PHE A 199 -12.83 8.26 -3.54
C PHE A 199 -13.56 6.96 -3.87
N TYR A 200 -12.91 5.84 -3.58
CA TYR A 200 -13.49 4.50 -3.69
C TYR A 200 -13.98 4.05 -2.31
N GLY A 201 -15.22 3.59 -2.23
CA GLY A 201 -15.84 3.12 -0.99
C GLY A 201 -16.84 1.99 -1.27
N HIS A 202 -17.28 1.35 -0.20
CA HIS A 202 -18.34 0.34 -0.26
C HIS A 202 -19.50 0.76 0.64
N LEU A 203 -20.71 0.39 0.24
CA LEU A 203 -21.87 0.48 1.11
C LEU A 203 -21.80 -0.61 2.18
N VAL A 204 -22.22 -0.24 3.39
CA VAL A 204 -22.32 -1.12 4.55
C VAL A 204 -23.68 -0.91 5.20
N PRO A 205 -24.28 -1.95 5.80
CA PRO A 205 -25.54 -1.80 6.52
C PRO A 205 -25.40 -0.81 7.69
N SER A 206 -26.50 -0.13 8.02
CA SER A 206 -26.57 0.83 9.12
C SER A 206 -27.91 0.71 9.84
N PRO A 207 -27.97 0.83 11.18
CA PRO A 207 -26.86 1.07 12.11
C PRO A 207 -26.02 -0.19 12.38
N LEU A 208 -24.78 -0.01 12.84
CA LEU A 208 -23.89 -1.09 13.30
C LEU A 208 -23.54 -0.92 14.78
N ALA A 209 -23.62 -2.01 15.54
CA ALA A 209 -23.22 -2.02 16.95
C ALA A 209 -21.69 -1.95 17.15
N ARG A 210 -20.93 -2.43 16.15
CA ARG A 210 -19.46 -2.40 16.12
C ARG A 210 -18.96 -2.34 14.68
N TRP A 211 -17.75 -1.83 14.50
CA TRP A 211 -17.04 -1.85 13.22
C TRP A 211 -15.55 -2.08 13.45
N GLY A 212 -15.03 -3.22 13.01
CA GLY A 212 -13.60 -3.56 13.13
C GLY A 212 -13.09 -4.46 12.01
N GLU A 213 -11.81 -4.83 12.07
CA GLU A 213 -11.12 -5.59 11.01
C GLU A 213 -11.87 -6.89 10.63
N ALA A 214 -12.46 -7.58 11.62
CA ALA A 214 -13.24 -8.80 11.42
C ALA A 214 -14.53 -8.58 10.59
N ASP A 215 -15.04 -7.36 10.56
CA ASP A 215 -16.29 -6.99 9.89
C ASP A 215 -16.05 -6.47 8.45
N PHE A 216 -14.79 -6.18 8.08
CA PHE A 216 -14.46 -5.52 6.81
C PHE A 216 -14.88 -6.30 5.57
N LEU A 217 -14.70 -7.62 5.54
CA LEU A 217 -15.14 -8.44 4.39
C LEU A 217 -16.61 -8.86 4.51
N PRO A 218 -17.08 -9.38 5.66
CA PRO A 218 -18.45 -9.93 5.75
C PRO A 218 -19.56 -8.90 5.59
N LEU A 219 -19.33 -7.65 6.00
CA LEU A 219 -20.36 -6.60 5.97
C LEU A 219 -20.24 -5.66 4.76
N THR A 220 -19.30 -5.92 3.84
CA THR A 220 -19.15 -5.13 2.62
C THR A 220 -20.14 -5.60 1.56
N GLN A 221 -20.96 -4.67 1.05
CA GLN A 221 -21.75 -4.92 -0.15
C GLN A 221 -20.87 -4.69 -1.39
N TYR A 222 -20.62 -5.76 -2.13
CA TYR A 222 -19.89 -5.73 -3.42
C TYR A 222 -20.83 -5.52 -4.61
N HIS A 223 -22.14 -5.68 -4.40
CA HIS A 223 -23.20 -5.48 -5.37
C HIS A 223 -24.30 -4.65 -4.71
N SER A 224 -24.54 -3.46 -5.24
CA SER A 224 -25.74 -2.67 -4.96
C SER A 224 -26.62 -2.74 -6.21
N SER A 225 -27.69 -3.52 -6.16
CA SER A 225 -28.78 -3.48 -7.15
C SER A 225 -29.65 -2.26 -6.95
#